data_AF-I3NLS1-F1
#
_entry.id   AF-I3NLS1-F1
#
_cell.length_a   1.000
_cell.length_b   1.000
_cell.length_c   1.000
_cell.angle_alpha   90.00
_cell.angle_beta   90.00
_cell.angle_gamma   90.00
#
_symmetry.space_group_name_H-M   'P 1'
#
loop_
_entity.id
_entity.type
_entity.pdbx_description
1 polymer ?
#
loop_
_entity_poly.entity_id
_entity_poly.type
_entity_poly.pdbx_seq_one_letter_code
_entity_poly.pdbx_strand_id
1 'polypeptide(L)'
;MLTITLAALVILAASFLLSNFRFLSMIIIMEIFNVLVLLNVYFINSEAVRMSFLIFMVVATMEVTVSLVCLTRLWDFDSFLY
;
A
#
# COMPACT_ATOMS: atom_id res chain seq x y z
N MET A 1 3.58 16.74 11.82
CA MET A 1 3.00 15.41 11.60
C MET A 1 1.95 15.46 10.50
N LEU A 2 0.80 16.09 10.73
CA LEU A 2 -0.29 16.15 9.75
C LEU A 2 0.08 16.81 8.40
N THR A 3 0.95 17.84 8.42
CA THR A 3 1.46 18.49 7.20
C THR A 3 2.37 17.57 6.37
N ILE A 4 3.22 16.78 7.05
CA ILE A 4 4.14 15.83 6.40
C ILE A 4 3.34 14.71 5.74
N THR A 5 2.29 14.24 6.40
CA THR A 5 1.47 13.14 5.90
C THR A 5 0.58 13.57 4.74
N LEU A 6 0.07 14.81 4.76
CA LEU A 6 -0.61 15.40 3.61
C LEU A 6 0.33 15.59 2.41
N ALA A 7 1.55 16.11 2.64
CA ALA A 7 2.54 16.26 1.58
C ALA A 7 2.92 14.91 0.94
N ALA A 8 3.15 13.89 1.78
CA ALA A 8 3.46 12.55 1.31
C ALA A 8 2.26 11.88 0.59
N LEU A 9 1.02 12.17 1.00
CA LEU A 9 -0.18 11.72 0.26
C LEU A 9 -0.26 12.34 -1.13
N VAL A 10 0.07 13.63 -1.28
CA VAL A 10 0.12 14.30 -2.59
C VAL A 10 1.20 13.68 -3.48
N ILE A 11 2.37 13.37 -2.91
CA ILE A 11 3.46 12.71 -3.64
C ILE A 11 3.05 11.30 -4.08
N LEU A 12 2.37 10.54 -3.22
CA LEU A 12 1.82 9.22 -3.56
C LEU A 12 0.75 9.28 -4.66
N ALA A 13 -0.15 10.26 -4.59
CA ALA A 13 -1.16 10.45 -5.63
C ALA A 13 -0.51 10.81 -6.98
N ALA A 14 0.52 11.65 -6.96
CA ALA A 14 1.29 11.97 -8.16
C ALA A 14 2.03 10.72 -8.70
N SER A 15 2.69 9.94 -7.85
CA SER A 15 3.39 8.72 -8.28
C SER A 15 2.45 7.66 -8.86
N PHE A 16 1.22 7.56 -8.34
CA PHE A 16 0.18 6.68 -8.89
C PHE A 16 -0.13 7.04 -10.35
N LEU A 17 -0.33 8.33 -10.64
CA LEU A 17 -0.59 8.84 -11.99
C LEU A 17 0.59 8.60 -12.95
N LEU A 18 1.83 8.64 -12.45
CA LEU A 18 3.04 8.46 -13.27
C LEU A 18 3.45 6.99 -13.48
N SER A 19 2.85 6.04 -12.77
CA SER A 19 3.30 4.64 -12.75
C SER A 19 3.01 3.83 -14.03
N ASN A 20 2.40 4.46 -15.05
CA ASN A 20 2.02 3.83 -16.33
C ASN A 20 1.21 2.53 -16.16
N PHE A 21 0.46 2.39 -15.05
CA PHE A 21 -0.36 1.20 -14.74
C PHE A 21 0.41 -0.12 -14.69
N ARG A 22 1.73 -0.09 -14.50
CA ARG A 22 2.49 -1.32 -14.25
C ARG A 22 2.04 -1.90 -12.91
N PHE A 23 1.52 -3.11 -12.93
CA PHE A 23 0.92 -3.75 -11.75
C PHE A 23 1.89 -3.76 -10.55
N LEU A 24 3.15 -4.12 -10.76
CA LEU A 24 4.19 -4.09 -9.73
C LEU A 24 4.36 -2.69 -9.11
N SER A 25 4.41 -1.64 -9.94
CA SER A 25 4.53 -0.26 -9.46
C SER A 25 3.31 0.15 -8.63
N MET A 26 2.11 -0.31 -9.00
CA MET A 26 0.89 -0.07 -8.22
C MET A 26 0.93 -0.78 -6.86
N ILE A 27 1.41 -2.03 -6.78
CA ILE A 27 1.59 -2.73 -5.50
C ILE A 27 2.52 -1.95 -4.58
N ILE A 28 3.66 -1.48 -5.10
CA ILE A 28 4.66 -0.73 -4.31
C ILE A 28 4.04 0.57 -3.76
N ILE A 29 3.27 1.28 -4.58
CA ILE A 29 2.62 2.53 -4.18
C ILE A 29 1.58 2.29 -3.08
N MET A 30 0.77 1.22 -3.21
CA MET A 30 -0.19 0.82 -2.18
C MET A 30 0.49 0.46 -0.86
N GLU A 31 1.62 -0.23 -0.89
CA GLU A 31 2.36 -0.58 0.32
C GLU A 31 2.93 0.65 1.03
N ILE A 32 3.48 1.61 0.27
CA ILE A 32 3.96 2.88 0.84
C ILE A 32 2.80 3.65 1.48
N PHE A 33 1.59 3.59 0.90
CA PHE A 33 0.40 4.17 1.51
C PHE A 33 0.03 3.48 2.83
N ASN A 34 0.03 2.14 2.89
CA ASN A 34 -0.24 1.40 4.12
C ASN A 34 0.76 1.71 5.24
N VAL A 35 2.05 1.78 4.91
CA VAL A 35 3.11 2.18 5.85
C VAL A 35 2.87 3.59 6.37
N LEU A 36 2.48 4.53 5.51
CA LEU A 36 2.19 5.91 5.91
C LEU A 36 0.98 6.01 6.86
N VAL A 37 -0.06 5.21 6.62
CA VAL A 37 -1.21 5.11 7.53
C VAL A 37 -0.79 4.51 8.87
N LEU A 38 -0.04 3.41 8.88
CA LEU A 38 0.48 2.79 10.10
C LEU A 38 1.37 3.75 10.91
N LEU A 39 2.21 4.52 10.21
CA LEU A 39 3.07 5.52 10.84
C LEU A 39 2.24 6.61 11.54
N ASN A 40 1.18 7.10 10.89
CA ASN A 40 0.25 8.05 11.52
C ASN A 40 -0.40 7.50 12.79
N VAL A 41 -0.90 6.27 12.69
CA VAL A 41 -1.57 5.58 13.80
C VAL A 41 -0.60 5.38 14.97
N TYR A 42 0.65 5.04 14.69
CA TYR A 42 1.71 4.92 15.71
C TYR A 42 1.97 6.25 16.43
N PHE A 43 2.04 7.37 15.70
CA PHE A 43 2.30 8.68 16.31
C PHE A 43 1.18 9.21 17.20
N ILE A 44 -0.07 8.77 17.01
CA ILE A 44 -1.20 9.14 17.88
C ILE A 44 -1.05 8.52 19.29
N ASN A 45 -0.31 7.40 19.41
CA ASN A 45 0.09 6.74 20.66
C ASN A 45 -1.01 6.66 21.75
N SER A 46 -2.23 6.31 21.35
CA SER A 46 -3.36 6.10 22.24
C SER A 46 -3.65 4.60 22.39
N GLU A 47 -3.96 4.15 23.61
CA GLU A 47 -4.30 2.74 23.89
C GLU A 47 -5.45 2.23 23.01
N ALA A 48 -6.46 3.07 22.77
CA ALA A 48 -7.61 2.72 21.92
C ALA A 48 -7.21 2.49 20.46
N VAL A 49 -6.13 3.15 20.02
CA VAL A 49 -5.62 3.12 18.64
C VAL A 49 -4.63 1.96 18.44
N ARG A 50 -4.14 1.35 19.53
CA ARG A 50 -3.21 0.23 19.50
C ARG A 50 -3.84 -1.04 18.89
N MET A 51 -5.12 -1.27 19.17
CA MET A 51 -5.87 -2.40 18.58
C MET A 51 -6.15 -2.17 17.09
N SER A 52 -6.53 -0.95 16.69
CA SER A 52 -6.74 -0.64 15.27
C SER A 52 -5.44 -0.70 14.46
N PHE A 53 -4.30 -0.33 15.04
CA PHE A 53 -2.98 -0.52 14.43
C PHE A 53 -2.70 -1.98 14.05
N LEU A 54 -2.94 -2.91 14.99
CA LEU A 54 -2.72 -4.34 14.76
C LEU A 54 -3.68 -4.90 13.69
N ILE A 55 -4.96 -4.53 13.77
CA ILE A 55 -5.95 -4.96 12.76
C ILE A 55 -5.55 -4.45 11.37
N PHE A 56 -5.15 -3.19 11.27
CA PHE A 56 -4.72 -2.61 10.00
C PHE A 56 -3.46 -3.27 9.46
N MET A 57 -2.50 -3.64 10.31
CA MET A 57 -1.31 -4.39 9.90
C MET A 57 -1.67 -5.75 9.27
N VAL A 58 -2.62 -6.48 9.86
CA VAL A 58 -3.09 -7.76 9.31
C VAL A 58 -3.77 -7.55 7.96
N VAL A 59 -4.62 -6.54 7.82
CA VAL A 59 -5.30 -6.23 6.55
C VAL A 59 -4.29 -5.82 5.47
N ALA A 60 -3.30 -4.99 5.79
CA ALA A 60 -2.25 -4.57 4.87
C ALA A 60 -1.43 -5.77 4.34
N THR A 61 -1.04 -6.69 5.22
CA THR A 61 -0.34 -7.90 4.78
C THR A 61 -1.21 -8.82 3.93
N MET A 62 -2.51 -8.95 4.25
CA MET A 62 -3.45 -9.68 3.39
C MET A 62 -3.55 -9.04 2.00
N GLU A 63 -3.67 -7.72 1.89
CA GLU A 63 -3.71 -7.00 0.63
C GLU A 63 -2.51 -7.32 -0.26
N VAL A 64 -1.30 -7.26 0.29
CA VAL A 64 -0.06 -7.54 -0.46
C VAL A 64 -0.02 -9.01 -0.91
N THR A 65 -0.38 -9.96 -0.05
CA THR A 65 -0.39 -11.37 -0.43
C THR A 65 -1.36 -11.66 -1.57
N VAL A 66 -2.58 -11.10 -1.52
CA VAL A 66 -3.57 -11.22 -2.60
C VAL A 66 -3.05 -10.56 -3.87
N SER A 67 -2.47 -9.37 -3.77
CA SER A 67 -1.90 -8.66 -4.92
C SER A 67 -0.77 -9.43 -5.58
N LEU A 68 0.13 -10.04 -4.80
CA LEU A 68 1.20 -10.87 -5.33
C LEU A 68 0.68 -12.16 -5.99
N VAL A 69 -0.35 -12.80 -5.43
CA VAL A 69 -1.01 -13.94 -6.08
C VAL A 69 -1.68 -13.54 -7.40
N CYS A 70 -2.27 -12.35 -7.47
CA CYS A 70 -2.80 -11.81 -8.72
C CYS A 70 -1.67 -11.52 -9.73
N LEU A 71 -0.54 -10.98 -9.28
CA LEU A 71 0.63 -10.72 -10.12
C LEU A 71 1.18 -12.01 -10.74
N THR A 72 1.31 -13.09 -9.97
CA THR A 72 1.81 -14.37 -10.51
C THR A 72 0.89 -14.94 -11.58
N ARG A 73 -0.44 -14.84 -11.38
CA ARG A 73 -1.41 -15.26 -12.40
C ARG A 73 -1.35 -14.40 -13.66
N LEU A 74 -1.24 -13.08 -13.53
CA LEU A 74 -1.07 -12.17 -14.65
C LEU A 74 0.19 -12.48 -15.45
N TRP A 75 1.29 -12.78 -14.76
CA TRP A 75 2.54 -13.19 -15.40
C TRP A 75 2.39 -14.51 -16.17
N ASP A 76 1.69 -15.49 -15.60
CA ASP A 76 1.40 -16.76 -16.28
C ASP A 76 0.58 -16.53 -17.56
N PHE A 77 -0.39 -15.61 -17.56
CA PHE A 77 -1.18 -15.27 -18.76
C PHE A 77 -0.37 -14.56 -19.85
N ASP A 78 0.50 -13.60 -19.49
CA ASP A 78 1.39 -12.95 -20.46
C ASP A 78 2.35 -13.97 -21.10
N SER A 79 2.80 -14.98 -20.34
CA SER A 79 3.63 -16.07 -20.89
C SER A 79 2.87 -17.04 -21.80
N PHE A 80 1.54 -17.08 -21.73
CA PHE A 80 0.68 -17.91 -22.60
C PHE A 80 0.30 -17.21 -23.91
N LEU A 81 0.45 -15.88 -23.99
CA LEU A 81 0.13 -15.08 -25.17
C LEU A 81 1.31 -14.92 -26.15
N TYR A 82 2.45 -15.54 -25.87
CA TYR A 82 3.63 -15.62 -26.74
C TYR A 82 3.94 -17.04 -27.20
#